data_AF-A0A2B1KV88-F1
#
_entry.id   AF-A0A2B1KV88-F1
#
_cell.length_a   1.000
_cell.length_b   1.000
_cell.length_c   1.000
_cell.angle_alpha   90.00
_cell.angle_beta   90.00
_cell.angle_gamma   90.00
#
_symmetry.space_group_name_H-M   'P 1'
#
loop_
_entity.id
_entity.type
_entity.pdbx_description
1 polymer ?
#
loop_
_entity_poly.entity_id
_entity_poly.type
_entity_poly.pdbx_seq_one_letter_code
_entity_poly.pdbx_strand_id
1 'polypeptide(L)'
;MITGIKNKSSDVDNHSYPLHTSSLHAKKCNEVAGDTITNLAEHIEYQVSNTHQLENKVYLQKTKQSMEQLFEAFSKVEMKTGKGKADSKTMNEQIAQSRVIHEEMVDDLKSLLLRSDKIYSTLNIITNVAQRTELLALNAHIEASKGGEESKGFSVIADEVKNLAHQTYNIYAFFFNLF
;
A
#
# COMPACT_ATOMS: atom_id res chain seq x y z
N MET A 1 36.72 -84.91 76.40
CA MET A 1 35.41 -84.20 76.42
C MET A 1 35.57 -82.71 76.79
N ILE A 2 36.24 -82.40 77.91
CA ILE A 2 36.43 -81.01 78.38
C ILE A 2 37.20 -80.13 77.37
N THR A 3 38.24 -80.65 76.71
CA THR A 3 39.03 -79.88 75.71
C THR A 3 38.22 -79.50 74.46
N GLY A 4 37.31 -80.37 74.00
CA GLY A 4 36.44 -80.08 72.86
C GLY A 4 35.34 -79.06 73.19
N ILE A 5 34.87 -79.07 74.43
CA ILE A 5 33.95 -78.03 74.95
C ILE A 5 34.69 -76.69 75.06
N LYS A 6 35.93 -76.70 75.54
CA LYS A 6 36.77 -75.49 75.63
C LYS A 6 37.05 -74.87 74.27
N ASN A 7 37.35 -75.69 73.24
CA ASN A 7 37.53 -75.20 71.87
C ASN A 7 36.24 -74.62 71.29
N LYS A 8 35.10 -75.31 71.42
CA LYS A 8 33.80 -74.78 70.97
C LYS A 8 33.40 -73.49 71.70
N SER A 9 33.68 -73.38 72.99
CA SER A 9 33.47 -72.14 73.76
C SER A 9 34.35 -71.00 73.25
N SER A 10 35.62 -71.28 72.95
CA SER A 10 36.54 -70.30 72.38
C SER A 10 36.15 -69.87 70.97
N ASP A 11 35.63 -70.79 70.15
CA ASP A 11 35.12 -70.49 68.80
C ASP A 11 33.85 -69.63 68.86
N VAL A 12 32.96 -69.92 69.80
CA VAL A 12 31.75 -69.12 70.05
C VAL A 12 32.13 -67.71 70.51
N ASP A 13 33.06 -67.54 71.46
CA ASP A 13 33.53 -66.21 71.88
C ASP A 13 34.21 -65.46 70.73
N ASN A 14 35.06 -66.14 69.94
CA ASN A 14 35.72 -65.57 68.77
C ASN A 14 34.73 -65.11 67.68
N HIS A 15 33.56 -65.74 67.54
CA HIS A 15 32.51 -65.29 66.61
C HIS A 15 31.55 -64.27 67.22
N SER A 16 31.26 -64.36 68.51
CA SER A 16 30.29 -63.49 69.19
C SER A 16 30.78 -62.04 69.25
N TYR A 17 32.08 -61.82 69.44
CA TYR A 17 32.67 -60.48 69.49
C TYR A 17 32.58 -59.71 68.15
N PRO A 18 33.02 -60.27 67.00
CA PRO A 18 32.77 -59.67 65.68
C PRO A 18 31.29 -59.47 65.38
N LEU A 19 30.42 -60.41 65.76
CA LEU A 19 28.99 -60.32 65.48
C LEU A 19 28.32 -59.18 66.27
N HIS A 20 28.70 -59.01 67.54
CA HIS A 20 28.26 -57.89 68.37
C HIS A 20 28.68 -56.53 67.80
N THR A 21 29.96 -56.38 67.42
CA THR A 21 30.47 -55.13 66.83
C THR A 21 29.80 -54.81 65.49
N SER A 22 29.60 -55.83 64.64
CA SER A 22 28.90 -55.69 63.37
C SER A 22 27.42 -55.29 63.56
N SER A 23 26.73 -55.87 64.55
CA SER A 23 25.37 -55.45 64.93
C SER A 23 25.33 -54.00 65.43
N LEU A 24 26.33 -53.57 66.19
CA LEU A 24 26.44 -52.19 66.66
C LEU A 24 26.62 -51.21 65.49
N HIS A 25 27.46 -51.58 64.52
CA HIS A 25 27.66 -50.82 63.28
C HIS A 25 26.37 -50.75 62.44
N ALA A 26 25.65 -51.87 62.28
CA ALA A 26 24.38 -51.91 61.58
C ALA A 26 23.34 -50.98 62.23
N LYS A 27 23.27 -50.96 63.57
CA LYS A 27 22.38 -50.06 64.31
C LYS A 27 22.71 -48.59 64.02
N LYS A 28 23.99 -48.22 64.07
CA LYS A 28 24.44 -46.86 63.78
C LYS A 28 24.23 -46.45 62.33
N CYS A 29 24.42 -47.39 61.39
CA CYS A 29 24.12 -47.17 59.98
C CYS A 29 22.63 -46.91 59.74
N ASN A 30 21.75 -47.67 60.41
CA ASN A 30 20.31 -47.43 60.36
C ASN A 30 19.90 -46.08 60.94
N GLU A 31 20.51 -45.68 62.06
CA GLU A 31 20.25 -44.38 62.70
C GLU A 31 20.63 -43.22 61.76
N VAL A 32 21.85 -43.27 61.20
CA VAL A 32 22.31 -42.30 60.19
C VAL A 32 21.40 -42.31 58.97
N ALA A 33 21.03 -43.48 58.44
CA ALA A 33 20.13 -43.58 57.30
C ALA A 33 18.76 -42.94 57.58
N GLY A 34 18.21 -43.13 58.78
CA GLY A 34 16.98 -42.48 59.23
C GLY A 34 17.09 -40.95 59.26
N ASP A 35 18.18 -40.44 59.82
CA ASP A 35 18.46 -38.99 59.83
C ASP A 35 18.59 -38.44 58.40
N THR A 36 19.25 -39.18 57.51
CA THR A 36 19.45 -38.76 56.12
C THR A 36 18.12 -38.72 55.36
N ILE A 37 17.24 -39.70 55.57
CA ILE A 37 15.90 -39.76 54.95
C ILE A 37 15.04 -38.57 55.40
N THR A 38 15.10 -38.23 56.70
CA THR A 38 14.33 -37.11 57.26
C THR A 38 14.78 -35.78 56.65
N ASN A 39 16.09 -35.54 56.61
CA ASN A 39 16.65 -34.33 55.97
C ASN A 39 16.34 -34.26 54.46
N LEU A 40 16.37 -35.41 53.76
CA LEU A 40 16.02 -35.47 52.34
C LEU A 40 14.54 -35.14 52.11
N ALA A 41 13.63 -35.60 52.98
CA ALA A 41 12.21 -35.29 52.89
C ALA A 41 11.95 -33.78 53.04
N GLU A 42 12.58 -33.13 54.02
CA GLU A 42 12.50 -31.66 54.18
C GLU A 42 13.01 -30.92 52.94
N HIS A 43 14.12 -31.37 52.33
CA HIS A 43 14.63 -30.78 51.10
C HIS A 43 13.71 -30.98 49.89
N ILE A 44 13.08 -32.14 49.75
CA ILE A 44 12.11 -32.39 48.68
C ILE A 44 10.91 -31.46 48.82
N GLU A 45 10.36 -31.29 50.03
CA GLU A 45 9.25 -30.36 50.27
C GLU A 45 9.64 -28.91 49.94
N TYR A 46 10.83 -28.47 50.36
CA TYR A 46 11.36 -27.17 50.02
C TYR A 46 11.53 -26.98 48.50
N GLN A 47 12.04 -27.99 47.80
CA GLN A 47 12.25 -27.96 46.36
C GLN A 47 10.92 -27.93 45.58
N VAL A 48 9.91 -28.69 46.02
CA VAL A 48 8.55 -28.67 45.44
C VAL A 48 7.92 -27.29 45.59
N SER A 49 8.07 -26.66 46.76
CA SER A 49 7.57 -25.29 46.98
C SER A 49 8.26 -24.27 46.04
N ASN A 50 9.58 -24.32 45.95
CA ASN A 50 10.35 -23.41 45.09
C ASN A 50 10.04 -23.60 43.59
N THR A 51 9.90 -24.84 43.13
CA THR A 51 9.54 -25.13 41.73
C THR A 51 8.17 -24.57 41.39
N HIS A 52 7.19 -24.72 42.29
CA HIS A 52 5.86 -24.16 42.07
C HIS A 52 5.83 -22.63 42.04
N GLN A 53 6.65 -21.97 42.88
CA GLN A 53 6.82 -20.51 42.82
C GLN A 53 7.50 -20.06 41.52
N LEU A 54 8.48 -20.81 41.02
CA LEU A 54 9.16 -20.56 39.74
C LEU A 54 8.20 -20.66 38.57
N GLU A 55 7.35 -21.69 38.53
CA GLU A 55 6.30 -21.85 37.51
C GLU A 55 5.42 -20.61 37.45
N ASN A 56 4.87 -20.18 38.60
CA ASN A 56 4.02 -18.99 38.67
C ASN A 56 4.72 -17.71 38.18
N LYS A 57 6.01 -17.52 38.53
CA LYS A 57 6.80 -16.38 38.04
C LYS A 57 6.97 -16.42 36.52
N VAL A 58 7.25 -17.59 35.94
CA VAL A 58 7.41 -17.76 34.49
C VAL A 58 6.10 -17.47 33.75
N TYR A 59 4.96 -17.95 34.26
CA TYR A 59 3.65 -17.64 33.69
C TYR A 59 3.36 -16.14 33.71
N LEU A 60 3.57 -15.48 34.85
CA LEU A 60 3.40 -14.03 34.96
C LEU A 60 4.31 -13.26 34.00
N GLN A 61 5.56 -13.69 33.82
CA GLN A 61 6.49 -13.05 32.91
C GLN A 61 6.07 -13.22 31.43
N LYS A 62 5.62 -14.41 31.03
CA LYS A 62 5.07 -14.65 29.68
C LYS A 62 3.84 -13.79 29.41
N THR A 63 2.94 -13.68 30.38
CA THR A 63 1.75 -12.83 30.28
C THR A 63 2.14 -11.35 30.16
N LYS A 64 3.10 -10.88 30.94
CA LYS A 64 3.62 -9.51 30.85
C LYS A 64 4.19 -9.21 29.46
N GLN A 65 5.07 -10.07 28.96
CA GLN A 65 5.68 -9.88 27.63
C GLN A 65 4.63 -9.88 26.52
N SER A 66 3.63 -10.77 26.61
CA SER A 66 2.52 -10.82 25.65
C SER A 66 1.70 -9.52 25.69
N MET A 67 1.47 -8.95 26.89
CA MET A 67 0.78 -7.67 27.05
C MET A 67 1.57 -6.49 26.48
N GLU A 68 2.89 -6.46 26.65
CA GLU A 68 3.74 -5.42 26.06
C GLU A 68 3.66 -5.44 24.52
N GLN A 69 3.75 -6.64 23.92
CA GLN A 69 3.60 -6.81 22.48
C GLN A 69 2.20 -6.43 21.99
N LEU A 70 1.17 -6.79 22.75
CA LEU A 70 -0.22 -6.45 22.45
C LEU A 70 -0.41 -4.92 22.45
N PHE A 71 0.15 -4.22 23.44
CA PHE A 71 0.06 -2.77 23.56
C PHE A 71 0.75 -2.06 22.40
N GLU A 72 1.94 -2.52 22.01
CA GLU A 72 2.65 -1.98 20.85
C GLU A 72 1.84 -2.18 19.56
N ALA A 73 1.27 -3.38 19.37
CA ALA A 73 0.43 -3.68 18.22
C ALA A 73 -0.81 -2.76 18.17
N PHE A 74 -1.48 -2.55 19.32
CA PHE A 74 -2.63 -1.65 19.41
C PHE A 74 -2.27 -0.20 19.09
N SER A 75 -1.17 0.32 19.63
CA SER A 75 -0.71 1.68 19.32
C SER A 75 -0.42 1.87 17.82
N LYS A 76 0.19 0.86 17.19
CA LYS A 76 0.44 0.85 15.75
C LYS A 76 -0.84 0.83 14.93
N VAL A 77 -1.86 0.06 15.36
CA VAL A 77 -3.18 0.02 14.73
C VAL A 77 -3.89 1.36 14.87
N GLU A 78 -3.86 1.98 16.04
CA GLU A 78 -4.45 3.30 16.29
C GLU A 78 -3.82 4.37 15.39
N MET A 79 -2.48 4.43 15.35
CA MET A 79 -1.75 5.37 14.49
C MET A 79 -2.08 5.16 13.00
N LYS A 80 -2.09 3.91 12.52
CA LYS A 80 -2.44 3.60 11.13
C LYS A 80 -3.89 3.95 10.80
N THR A 81 -4.82 3.70 11.72
CA THR A 81 -6.23 4.04 11.54
C THR A 81 -6.44 5.56 11.52
N GLY A 82 -5.76 6.28 12.41
CA GLY A 82 -5.76 7.75 12.42
C GLY A 82 -5.23 8.34 11.12
N LYS A 83 -4.10 7.82 10.62
CA LYS A 83 -3.55 8.22 9.31
C LYS A 83 -4.52 7.90 8.17
N GLY A 84 -5.08 6.69 8.14
CA GLY A 84 -6.06 6.30 7.11
C GLY A 84 -7.30 7.20 7.07
N LYS A 85 -7.76 7.67 8.23
CA LYS A 85 -8.87 8.63 8.32
C LYS A 85 -8.48 10.01 7.77
N ALA A 86 -7.27 10.48 8.04
CA ALA A 86 -6.76 11.74 7.49
C ALA A 86 -6.60 11.66 5.96
N ASP A 87 -5.97 10.58 5.46
CA ASP A 87 -5.78 10.33 4.03
C ASP A 87 -7.14 10.26 3.30
N SER A 88 -8.14 9.62 3.90
CA SER A 88 -9.51 9.57 3.36
C SER A 88 -10.18 10.94 3.28
N LYS A 89 -9.94 11.82 4.26
CA LYS A 89 -10.44 13.20 4.22
C LYS A 89 -9.80 13.99 3.07
N THR A 90 -8.47 13.91 2.93
CA THR A 90 -7.75 14.56 1.83
C THR A 90 -8.20 14.05 0.46
N MET A 91 -8.44 12.73 0.34
CA MET A 91 -8.94 12.15 -0.90
C MET A 91 -10.33 12.68 -1.28
N ASN A 92 -11.22 12.86 -0.32
CA ASN A 92 -12.53 13.47 -0.57
C ASN A 92 -12.40 14.94 -1.02
N GLU A 93 -11.50 15.72 -0.43
CA GLU A 93 -11.22 17.09 -0.85
C GLU A 93 -10.68 17.16 -2.28
N GLN A 94 -9.77 16.26 -2.66
CA GLN A 94 -9.24 16.16 -4.02
C GLN A 94 -10.31 15.76 -5.04
N ILE A 95 -11.20 14.82 -4.70
CA ILE A 95 -12.33 14.44 -5.57
C ILE A 95 -13.26 15.63 -5.79
N ALA A 96 -13.54 16.41 -4.74
CA ALA A 96 -14.36 17.61 -4.86
C ALA A 96 -13.72 18.65 -5.78
N GLN A 97 -12.41 18.90 -5.65
CA GLN A 97 -11.67 19.80 -6.54
C GLN A 97 -11.67 19.30 -7.99
N SER A 98 -11.45 18.00 -8.20
CA SER A 98 -11.45 17.41 -9.53
C SER A 98 -12.81 17.54 -10.24
N ARG A 99 -13.93 17.49 -9.48
CA ARG A 99 -15.26 17.73 -10.05
C ARG A 99 -15.41 19.15 -10.59
N VAL A 100 -14.96 20.15 -9.82
CA VAL A 100 -15.01 21.56 -10.25
C VAL A 100 -14.19 21.76 -11.53
N ILE A 101 -12.97 21.23 -11.57
CA ILE A 101 -12.11 21.33 -12.77
C ILE A 101 -12.76 20.64 -13.98
N HIS A 102 -13.39 19.48 -13.79
CA HIS A 102 -14.09 18.80 -14.88
C HIS A 102 -15.31 19.58 -15.38
N GLU A 103 -16.05 20.24 -14.48
CA GLU A 103 -17.17 21.11 -14.87
C GLU A 103 -16.69 22.31 -15.69
N GLU A 104 -15.62 22.98 -15.26
CA GLU A 104 -14.98 24.07 -16.00
C GLU A 104 -14.49 23.61 -17.38
N MET A 105 -13.82 22.46 -17.46
CA MET A 105 -13.34 21.89 -18.72
C MET A 105 -14.48 21.60 -19.69
N VAL A 106 -15.62 21.09 -19.21
CA VAL A 106 -16.80 20.84 -20.04
C VAL A 106 -17.35 22.15 -20.62
N ASP A 107 -17.39 23.22 -19.83
CA ASP A 107 -17.85 24.52 -20.30
C ASP A 107 -16.88 25.17 -21.30
N ASP A 108 -15.57 25.02 -21.09
CA ASP A 108 -14.55 25.43 -22.06
C ASP A 108 -14.70 24.69 -23.39
N LEU A 109 -14.96 23.38 -23.36
CA LEU A 109 -15.21 22.59 -24.56
C LEU A 109 -16.48 23.05 -25.30
N LYS A 110 -17.56 23.37 -24.59
CA LYS A 110 -18.77 23.95 -25.21
C LYS A 110 -18.47 25.30 -25.86
N SER A 111 -17.72 26.17 -25.17
CA SER A 111 -17.31 27.48 -25.69
C SER A 111 -16.46 27.32 -26.96
N LEU A 112 -15.54 26.36 -26.97
CA LEU A 112 -14.74 26.02 -28.14
C LEU A 112 -15.60 25.56 -29.30
N LEU A 113 -16.56 24.65 -29.08
CA LEU A 113 -17.49 24.19 -30.12
C LEU A 113 -18.29 25.35 -30.73
N LEU A 114 -18.85 26.24 -29.90
CA LEU A 114 -19.58 27.41 -30.36
C LEU A 114 -18.71 28.36 -31.19
N ARG A 115 -17.44 28.53 -30.81
CA ARG A 115 -16.47 29.33 -31.58
C ARG A 115 -16.16 28.68 -32.93
N SER A 116 -15.97 27.36 -32.95
CA SER A 116 -15.76 26.59 -34.18
C SER A 116 -16.96 26.70 -35.13
N ASP A 117 -18.19 26.57 -34.63
CA ASP A 117 -19.41 26.75 -35.44
C ASP A 117 -19.48 28.16 -36.05
N LYS A 118 -19.08 29.18 -35.28
CA LYS A 118 -19.03 30.57 -35.77
C LYS A 118 -17.96 30.75 -36.85
N ILE A 119 -16.82 30.07 -36.75
CA ILE A 119 -15.80 30.03 -37.81
C ILE A 119 -16.39 29.40 -39.07
N TYR A 120 -17.05 28.24 -38.96
CA TYR A 120 -17.70 27.59 -40.10
C TYR A 120 -18.74 28.49 -40.79
N SER A 121 -19.59 29.15 -40.01
CA SER A 121 -20.58 30.10 -40.55
C SER A 121 -19.91 31.26 -41.29
N THR A 122 -18.85 31.83 -40.72
CA THR A 122 -18.09 32.92 -41.35
C THR A 122 -17.42 32.46 -42.64
N LEU A 123 -16.82 31.27 -42.65
CA LEU A 123 -16.21 30.67 -43.84
C LEU A 123 -17.24 30.43 -44.96
N ASN A 124 -18.47 30.03 -44.60
CA ASN A 124 -19.54 29.91 -45.58
C ASN A 124 -19.92 31.27 -46.19
N ILE A 125 -19.99 32.34 -45.38
CA ILE A 125 -20.22 33.70 -45.88
C ILE A 125 -19.10 34.13 -46.84
N ILE A 126 -17.83 33.89 -46.48
CA ILE A 126 -16.67 34.20 -47.33
C ILE A 126 -16.77 33.46 -48.67
N THR A 127 -17.16 32.19 -48.66
CA THR A 127 -17.35 31.38 -49.87
C THR A 127 -18.43 31.96 -50.78
N ASN A 128 -19.58 32.34 -50.19
CA ASN A 128 -20.65 32.99 -50.94
C ASN A 128 -20.21 34.33 -51.54
N VAL A 129 -19.41 35.12 -50.81
CA VAL A 129 -18.84 36.38 -51.33
C VAL A 129 -17.86 36.10 -52.46
N ALA A 130 -16.95 35.13 -52.32
CA ALA A 130 -16.00 34.75 -53.35
C ALA A 130 -16.70 34.32 -54.65
N GLN A 131 -17.74 33.48 -54.58
CA GLN A 131 -18.53 33.07 -55.73
C GLN A 131 -19.23 34.25 -56.43
N ARG A 132 -19.80 35.18 -55.65
CA ARG A 132 -20.40 36.39 -56.21
C ARG A 132 -19.36 37.29 -56.88
N THR A 133 -18.19 37.43 -56.27
CA THR A 133 -17.06 38.19 -56.83
C THR A 133 -16.56 37.55 -58.13
N GLU A 134 -16.47 36.23 -58.20
CA GLU A 134 -16.10 35.49 -59.41
C GLU A 134 -17.11 35.75 -60.55
N LEU A 135 -18.41 35.67 -60.25
CA LEU A 135 -19.47 35.97 -61.22
C LEU A 135 -19.45 37.44 -61.68
N LEU A 136 -19.21 38.38 -60.76
CA LEU A 136 -19.05 39.80 -61.10
C LEU A 136 -17.85 40.04 -62.00
N ALA A 137 -16.71 39.41 -61.69
CA ALA A 137 -15.50 39.47 -62.49
C ALA A 137 -15.72 38.87 -63.89
N LEU A 138 -16.41 37.73 -63.98
CA LEU A 138 -16.78 37.13 -65.26
C LEU A 138 -17.67 38.07 -66.09
N ASN A 139 -18.69 38.68 -65.49
CA ASN A 139 -19.55 39.64 -66.17
C ASN A 139 -18.77 40.87 -66.65
N ALA A 140 -17.84 41.39 -65.84
CA ALA A 140 -16.97 42.49 -66.20
C ALA A 140 -16.02 42.12 -67.35
N HIS A 141 -15.46 40.90 -67.35
CA HIS A 141 -14.61 40.38 -68.42
C HIS A 141 -15.38 40.25 -69.75
N ILE A 142 -16.61 39.75 -69.70
CA ILE A 142 -17.49 39.66 -70.87
C ILE A 142 -17.78 41.06 -71.44
N GLU A 143 -18.08 42.04 -70.58
CA GLU A 143 -18.39 43.39 -71.03
C GLU A 143 -17.15 44.12 -71.56
N ALA A 144 -15.98 43.92 -70.94
CA ALA A 144 -14.70 44.38 -71.46
C ALA A 144 -14.35 43.75 -72.82
N SER A 145 -14.76 42.50 -73.08
CA SER A 145 -14.56 41.89 -74.40
C SER A 145 -15.41 42.54 -75.51
N LYS A 146 -16.49 43.24 -75.15
CA LYS A 146 -17.37 43.95 -76.09
C LYS A 146 -16.92 45.38 -76.40
N GLY A 147 -16.13 46.01 -75.51
CA GLY A 147 -15.84 47.45 -75.53
C GLY A 147 -14.72 47.91 -76.48
N GLY A 148 -14.16 47.04 -77.32
CA GLY A 148 -13.07 47.42 -78.24
C GLY A 148 -11.78 47.85 -77.53
N GLU A 149 -10.94 48.69 -78.15
CA GLU A 149 -9.59 49.00 -77.63
C GLU A 149 -9.58 49.74 -76.27
N GLU A 150 -10.60 50.54 -75.96
CA GLU A 150 -10.68 51.32 -74.72
C GLU A 150 -10.90 50.46 -73.46
N SER A 151 -11.28 49.20 -73.65
CA SER A 151 -11.67 48.28 -72.56
C SER A 151 -10.60 47.26 -72.17
N LYS A 152 -9.41 47.29 -72.82
CA LYS A 152 -8.28 46.39 -72.54
C LYS A 152 -7.83 46.47 -71.06
N GLY A 153 -7.81 47.66 -70.46
CA GLY A 153 -7.45 47.84 -69.05
C GLY A 153 -8.47 47.22 -68.08
N PHE A 154 -9.76 47.27 -68.41
CA PHE A 154 -10.83 46.67 -67.61
C PHE A 154 -10.81 45.14 -67.67
N SER A 155 -10.44 44.55 -68.81
CA SER A 155 -10.28 43.09 -68.94
C SER A 155 -9.21 42.54 -68.00
N VAL A 156 -8.06 43.22 -67.89
CA VAL A 156 -6.96 42.80 -66.99
C VAL A 156 -7.39 42.84 -65.53
N ILE A 157 -8.11 43.90 -65.14
CA ILE A 157 -8.64 44.02 -63.77
C ILE A 157 -9.67 42.91 -63.49
N ALA A 158 -10.54 42.61 -64.44
CA ALA A 158 -11.54 41.54 -64.29
C ALA A 158 -10.88 40.16 -64.12
N ASP A 159 -9.81 39.86 -64.85
CA ASP A 159 -9.07 38.60 -64.68
C ASP A 159 -8.36 38.51 -63.33
N GLU A 160 -7.81 39.62 -62.82
CA GLU A 160 -7.17 39.65 -61.50
C GLU A 160 -8.19 39.44 -60.37
N VAL A 161 -9.37 40.08 -60.47
CA VAL A 161 -10.46 39.88 -59.49
C VAL A 161 -10.96 38.44 -59.52
N LYS A 162 -11.06 37.81 -60.70
CA LYS A 162 -11.41 36.39 -60.82
C LYS A 162 -10.36 35.50 -60.14
N ASN A 163 -9.08 35.77 -60.37
CA ASN A 163 -7.99 35.01 -59.74
C ASN A 163 -8.02 35.12 -58.21
N LEU A 164 -8.26 36.31 -57.66
CA LEU A 164 -8.42 36.53 -56.21
C LEU A 164 -9.60 35.77 -55.62
N ALA A 165 -10.74 35.71 -56.34
CA ALA A 165 -11.90 34.92 -55.92
C ALA A 165 -11.57 33.41 -55.87
N HIS A 166 -10.88 32.88 -56.89
CA HIS A 166 -10.42 31.49 -56.92
C HIS A 166 -9.42 31.18 -55.78
N GLN A 167 -8.47 32.08 -55.51
CA GLN A 167 -7.55 31.92 -54.38
C GLN A 167 -8.29 31.86 -53.04
N THR A 168 -9.32 32.68 -52.87
CA THR A 168 -10.17 32.68 -51.68
C THR A 168 -10.90 31.33 -51.50
N TYR A 169 -11.38 30.74 -52.60
CA TYR A 169 -12.00 29.41 -52.58
C TYR A 169 -11.01 28.30 -52.19
N ASN A 170 -9.79 28.34 -52.71
CA ASN A 170 -8.75 27.37 -52.36
C ASN A 170 -8.37 27.42 -50.87
N ILE A 171 -8.31 28.62 -50.28
CA ILE A 171 -8.09 28.78 -48.83
C ILE A 171 -9.23 28.13 -48.05
N TYR A 172 -10.49 28.35 -48.43
CA TYR A 172 -11.62 27.68 -47.81
C TYR A 172 -11.53 26.14 -47.91
N ALA A 173 -11.25 25.60 -49.10
CA ALA A 173 -11.12 24.16 -49.32
C ALA A 173 -9.98 23.54 -48.48
N PHE A 174 -8.90 24.28 -48.28
CA PHE A 174 -7.82 23.87 -47.38
C PHE A 174 -8.29 23.83 -45.92
N PHE A 175 -8.97 24.87 -45.43
CA PHE A 175 -9.50 24.91 -44.05
C PHE A 175 -10.58 23.85 -43.80
N PHE A 176 -11.41 23.53 -44.79
CA PHE A 176 -12.44 22.48 -44.68
C PHE A 176 -11.84 21.07 -44.56
N ASN A 177 -10.67 20.82 -45.15
CA ASN A 177 -9.99 19.51 -45.05
C ASN A 177 -9.09 19.38 -43.81
N LEU A 178 -8.86 20.47 -43.06
CA LEU A 178 -7.98 20.48 -41.90
C LEU A 178 -8.69 20.07 -40.60
N PHE A 179 -10.02 20.06 -40.60
CA PHE A 179 -10.89 19.72 -39.47
C PHE A 179 -11.85 18.60 -39.86
#